data_AF-B5YJF6-F1
#
_entry.id   AF-B5YJF6-F1
#
_cell.length_a   1.000
_cell.length_b   1.000
_cell.length_c   1.000
_cell.angle_alpha   90.00
_cell.angle_beta   90.00
_cell.angle_gamma   90.00
#
_symmetry.space_group_name_H-M   'P 1'
#
loop_
_entity.id
_entity.type
_entity.pdbx_description
1 polymer ?
#
loop_
_entity_poly.entity_id
_entity_poly.type
_entity_poly.pdbx_seq_one_letter_code
_entity_poly.pdbx_strand_id
1 'polypeptide(L)'
;MTEVFNKEIAKKFLKELSPSEQYYFLNKVNEAVYKDGYTPDEDLFYYCYFLTLKERLRTITSYRTEGYLRYIYAEGLKDVEDSIKLYKERIDSKRGLSGRDIPKRVK
;
A
#
# COMPACT_ATOMS: atom_id res chain seq x y z
N MET A 1 7.43 -15.11 -10.08
CA MET A 1 6.47 -14.44 -9.16
C MET A 1 6.98 -14.29 -7.73
N THR A 2 7.91 -15.12 -7.24
CA THR A 2 8.37 -15.17 -5.84
C THR A 2 9.48 -14.19 -5.46
N GLU A 3 10.22 -13.63 -6.41
CA GLU A 3 11.41 -12.81 -6.09
C GLU A 3 11.07 -11.44 -5.47
N VAL A 4 9.97 -10.82 -5.89
CA VAL A 4 9.49 -9.54 -5.33
C VAL A 4 9.10 -9.68 -3.85
N PHE A 5 8.54 -10.83 -3.47
CA PHE A 5 7.94 -11.06 -2.14
C PHE A 5 8.89 -11.72 -1.14
N ASN A 6 10.17 -11.87 -1.48
CA ASN A 6 11.14 -12.45 -0.57
C ASN A 6 11.59 -11.50 0.55
N LYS A 7 11.22 -10.21 0.46
CA LYS A 7 11.49 -9.23 1.52
C LYS A 7 10.72 -9.57 2.79
N GLU A 8 11.41 -9.52 3.93
CA GLU A 8 10.84 -9.87 5.24
C GLU A 8 9.56 -9.09 5.57
N ILE A 9 9.47 -7.84 5.10
CA ILE A 9 8.34 -6.97 5.37
C ILE A 9 7.04 -7.45 4.71
N ALA A 10 7.11 -7.93 3.46
CA ALA A 10 5.97 -8.50 2.77
C ALA A 10 5.48 -9.76 3.48
N LYS A 11 6.42 -10.60 3.97
CA LYS A 11 6.10 -11.80 4.77
C LYS A 11 5.42 -11.44 6.10
N LYS A 12 5.81 -10.35 6.75
CA LYS A 12 5.13 -9.87 7.98
C LYS A 12 3.68 -9.50 7.69
N PHE A 13 3.43 -8.71 6.65
CA PHE A 13 2.05 -8.35 6.28
C PHE A 13 1.21 -9.57 5.92
N LEU A 14 1.74 -10.51 5.14
CA LEU A 14 1.01 -11.73 4.79
C LEU A 14 0.60 -12.57 6.01
N LYS A 15 1.37 -12.53 7.12
CA LYS A 15 0.99 -13.22 8.37
C LYS A 15 -0.17 -12.54 9.11
N GLU A 16 -0.35 -11.23 8.94
CA GLU A 16 -1.40 -10.45 9.61
C GLU A 16 -2.71 -10.38 8.81
N LEU A 17 -2.62 -10.58 7.50
CA LEU A 17 -3.76 -10.52 6.58
C LEU A 17 -4.46 -11.87 6.50
N SER A 18 -5.79 -11.85 6.43
CA SER A 18 -6.60 -13.03 6.10
C SER A 18 -6.35 -13.47 4.65
N PRO A 19 -6.69 -14.71 4.26
CA PRO A 19 -6.43 -15.20 2.90
C PRO A 19 -7.00 -14.32 1.77
N SER A 20 -8.19 -13.75 1.95
CA SER A 20 -8.80 -12.83 0.98
C SER A 20 -8.04 -11.51 0.89
N GLU A 21 -7.58 -10.99 2.03
CA GLU A 21 -6.79 -9.77 2.09
C GLU A 21 -5.37 -9.97 1.56
N GLN A 22 -4.77 -11.14 1.77
CA GLN A 22 -3.49 -11.51 1.15
C GLN A 22 -3.62 -11.46 -0.37
N TYR A 23 -4.69 -12.04 -0.93
CA TYR A 23 -4.95 -11.98 -2.36
C TYR A 23 -5.10 -10.54 -2.87
N TYR A 24 -5.87 -9.71 -2.16
CA TYR A 24 -6.02 -8.29 -2.49
C TYR A 24 -4.67 -7.55 -2.45
N PHE A 25 -3.89 -7.74 -1.39
CA PHE A 25 -2.57 -7.14 -1.22
C PHE A 25 -1.62 -7.52 -2.36
N LEU A 26 -1.51 -8.82 -2.67
CA LEU A 26 -0.66 -9.33 -3.74
C LEU A 26 -1.07 -8.77 -5.10
N ASN A 27 -2.38 -8.68 -5.36
CA ASN A 27 -2.88 -8.06 -6.57
C ASN A 27 -2.48 -6.59 -6.65
N LYS A 28 -2.63 -5.82 -5.57
CA LYS A 28 -2.23 -4.41 -5.56
C LYS A 28 -0.74 -4.21 -5.79
N VAL A 29 0.10 -5.04 -5.19
CA VAL A 29 1.55 -5.02 -5.44
C VAL A 29 1.85 -5.33 -6.90
N ASN A 30 1.23 -6.37 -7.46
CA ASN A 30 1.44 -6.74 -8.87
C ASN A 30 0.98 -5.62 -9.82
N GLU A 31 -0.16 -4.99 -9.58
CA GLU A 31 -0.62 -3.84 -10.36
C GLU A 31 0.40 -2.70 -10.31
N ALA A 32 0.86 -2.36 -9.11
CA ALA A 32 1.77 -1.26 -8.93
C ALA A 32 3.17 -1.52 -9.56
N VAL A 33 3.69 -2.75 -9.46
CA VAL A 33 4.98 -3.11 -10.07
C VAL A 33 4.88 -3.22 -11.59
N TYR A 34 3.92 -4.00 -12.09
CA TYR A 34 3.89 -4.39 -13.50
C TYR A 34 3.10 -3.44 -14.40
N LYS A 35 2.04 -2.80 -13.89
CA LYS A 35 1.26 -1.83 -14.67
C LYS A 35 1.79 -0.41 -14.50
N ASP A 36 2.10 -0.01 -13.26
CA ASP A 36 2.48 1.39 -12.98
C ASP A 36 3.99 1.62 -12.99
N GLY A 37 4.79 0.55 -13.00
CA GLY A 37 6.25 0.58 -13.08
C GLY A 37 6.93 0.97 -11.77
N TYR A 38 6.28 0.79 -10.62
CA TYR A 38 6.92 1.10 -9.33
C TYR A 38 7.96 0.06 -8.93
N THR A 39 9.02 0.52 -8.27
CA THR A 39 10.05 -0.36 -7.71
C THR A 39 9.47 -1.12 -6.51
N PRO A 40 9.64 -2.45 -6.44
CA PRO A 40 9.20 -3.24 -5.29
C PRO A 40 10.07 -3.01 -4.06
N ASP A 41 9.79 -1.96 -3.30
CA ASP A 41 10.47 -1.59 -2.08
C ASP A 41 9.54 -1.58 -0.85
N GLU A 42 10.09 -1.22 0.30
CA GLU A 42 9.32 -1.21 1.55
C GLU A 42 8.17 -0.21 1.50
N ASP A 43 8.39 0.98 0.92
CA ASP A 43 7.35 2.00 0.81
C ASP A 43 6.19 1.51 -0.07
N LEU A 44 6.49 0.80 -1.17
CA LEU A 44 5.45 0.17 -2.00
C LEU A 44 4.65 -0.87 -1.22
N PHE A 45 5.33 -1.71 -0.43
CA PHE A 45 4.64 -2.72 0.36
C PHE A 45 3.78 -2.11 1.47
N TYR A 46 4.26 -1.06 2.15
CA TYR A 46 3.43 -0.32 3.10
C TYR A 46 2.22 0.32 2.43
N TYR A 47 2.41 0.98 1.28
CA TYR A 47 1.31 1.56 0.52
C TYR A 47 0.23 0.52 0.18
N CYS A 48 0.63 -0.62 -0.40
CA CYS A 48 -0.31 -1.69 -0.71
C CYS A 48 -0.95 -2.31 0.54
N TYR A 49 -0.23 -2.39 1.67
CA TYR A 49 -0.78 -2.88 2.93
C TYR A 49 -1.87 -1.95 3.48
N PHE A 50 -1.63 -0.63 3.50
CA PHE A 50 -2.65 0.32 3.95
C PHE A 50 -3.86 0.39 3.02
N LEU A 51 -3.68 0.20 1.70
CA LEU A 51 -4.81 -0.01 0.79
C LEU A 51 -5.66 -1.22 1.18
N THR A 52 -5.03 -2.32 1.56
CA THR A 52 -5.74 -3.51 2.06
C THR A 52 -6.48 -3.23 3.37
N LEU A 53 -5.86 -2.51 4.31
CA LEU A 53 -6.52 -2.11 5.56
C LEU A 53 -7.71 -1.17 5.33
N LYS A 54 -7.63 -0.28 4.33
CA LYS A 54 -8.77 0.55 3.93
C LYS A 54 -9.93 -0.30 3.44
N GLU A 55 -9.66 -1.34 2.67
CA GLU A 55 -10.70 -2.28 2.21
C GLU A 55 -11.27 -3.09 3.37
N ARG A 56 -10.44 -3.54 4.31
CA ARG A 56 -10.88 -4.16 5.58
C ARG A 56 -11.88 -3.25 6.29
N LEU A 57 -11.54 -1.98 6.52
CA LEU A 57 -12.42 -1.02 7.17
C LEU A 57 -13.75 -0.85 6.40
N ARG A 58 -13.71 -0.77 5.07
CA ARG A 58 -14.92 -0.66 4.24
C ARG A 58 -15.89 -1.83 4.41
N THR A 59 -15.38 -3.04 4.62
CA THR A 59 -16.21 -4.25 4.78
C THR A 59 -16.84 -4.38 6.16
N ILE A 60 -16.39 -3.63 7.17
CA ILE A 60 -17.00 -3.63 8.49
C ILE A 60 -18.34 -2.89 8.41
N THR A 61 -19.46 -3.61 8.53
CA THR A 61 -20.82 -3.02 8.44
C THR A 61 -21.35 -2.50 9.78
N SER A 62 -20.70 -2.87 10.89
CA SER A 62 -21.18 -2.75 12.27
C SER A 62 -21.18 -1.32 12.85
N TYR A 63 -20.41 -0.37 12.30
CA TYR A 63 -20.31 0.98 12.88
C TYR A 63 -21.57 1.85 12.71
N ARG A 64 -22.59 1.41 11.95
CA ARG A 64 -23.78 2.24 11.67
C ARG A 64 -24.72 2.41 12.86
N THR A 65 -24.59 1.61 13.92
CA THR A 65 -25.58 1.59 15.03
C THR A 65 -25.17 2.42 16.24
N GLU A 66 -23.87 2.56 16.56
CA GLU A 66 -23.42 3.21 17.80
C GLU A 66 -22.47 4.38 17.53
N GLY A 67 -22.70 5.53 18.20
CA GLY A 67 -21.97 6.77 17.94
C GLY A 67 -20.46 6.69 18.21
N TYR A 68 -20.04 6.00 19.27
CA TYR A 68 -18.61 5.85 19.57
C TYR A 68 -17.90 4.93 18.56
N LEU A 69 -18.57 3.89 18.05
CA LEU A 69 -18.04 3.04 16.98
C LEU A 69 -17.87 3.82 15.67
N ARG A 70 -18.79 4.76 15.36
CA ARG A 70 -18.61 5.68 14.23
C ARG A 70 -17.38 6.56 14.38
N TYR A 71 -17.14 7.08 15.58
CA TYR A 71 -15.96 7.91 15.85
C TYR A 71 -14.67 7.11 15.66
N ILE A 72 -14.55 5.93 16.28
CA ILE A 72 -13.39 5.05 16.14
C ILE A 72 -13.17 4.68 14.67
N TYR A 73 -14.26 4.39 13.95
CA TYR A 73 -14.20 4.09 12.52
C TYR A 73 -13.67 5.28 11.71
N ALA A 74 -14.20 6.49 11.95
CA ALA A 74 -13.81 7.68 11.22
C ALA A 74 -12.34 8.05 11.45
N GLU A 75 -11.88 8.01 12.71
CA GLU A 75 -10.47 8.26 13.04
C GLU A 75 -9.56 7.18 12.43
N GLY A 76 -9.92 5.90 12.58
CA GLY A 76 -9.13 4.81 11.98
C GLY A 76 -9.07 4.88 10.46
N LEU A 77 -10.17 5.27 9.79
CA LEU A 77 -10.18 5.47 8.35
C LEU A 77 -9.27 6.63 7.94
N LYS A 78 -9.33 7.75 8.67
CA LYS A 78 -8.48 8.91 8.45
C LYS A 78 -6.99 8.56 8.60
N ASP A 79 -6.61 7.86 9.68
CA ASP A 79 -5.22 7.43 9.91
C ASP A 79 -4.70 6.53 8.78
N VAL A 80 -5.55 5.63 8.28
CA VAL A 80 -5.22 4.77 7.13
C VAL A 80 -5.09 5.61 5.85
N GLU A 81 -5.98 6.58 5.61
CA GLU A 81 -5.91 7.46 4.45
C GLU A 81 -4.66 8.35 4.45
N ASP A 82 -4.30 8.90 5.62
CA ASP A 82 -3.09 9.69 5.81
C ASP A 82 -1.84 8.84 5.56
N SER A 83 -1.84 7.59 6.03
CA SER A 83 -0.76 6.63 5.76
C SER A 83 -0.64 6.30 4.26
N ILE A 84 -1.77 6.04 3.58
CA ILE A 84 -1.78 5.81 2.12
C ILE A 84 -1.17 7.01 1.39
N LYS A 85 -1.57 8.23 1.75
CA LYS A 85 -1.06 9.46 1.14
C LYS A 85 0.45 9.60 1.36
N LEU A 86 0.92 9.41 2.59
CA LEU A 86 2.34 9.50 2.94
C LEU A 86 3.20 8.55 2.09
N TYR A 87 2.84 7.27 2.02
CA TYR A 87 3.64 6.30 1.27
C TYR A 87 3.51 6.52 -0.24
N LYS A 88 2.34 6.96 -0.72
CA LYS A 88 2.16 7.32 -2.13
C LYS A 88 3.09 8.46 -2.55
N GLU A 89 3.16 9.53 -1.75
CA GLU A 89 4.06 10.66 -1.98
C GLU A 89 5.53 10.24 -1.97
N ARG A 90 5.93 9.33 -1.06
CA ARG A 90 7.30 8.78 -1.03
C ARG A 90 7.64 8.01 -2.29
N ILE A 91 6.76 7.11 -2.73
CA ILE A 91 6.97 6.30 -3.94
C ILE A 91 7.05 7.20 -5.18
N ASP A 92 6.15 8.19 -5.29
CA ASP A 92 6.13 9.12 -6.41
C ASP A 92 7.36 10.04 -6.43
N SER A 93 7.83 10.47 -5.26
CA SER A 93 9.08 11.25 -5.12
C SER A 93 10.29 10.45 -5.59
N LYS A 94 10.38 9.15 -5.26
CA LYS A 94 11.46 8.27 -5.75
C LYS A 94 11.43 8.12 -7.27
N ARG A 95 10.24 8.01 -7.85
CA ARG A 95 10.05 7.97 -9.30
C ARG A 95 10.51 9.27 -9.98
N GLY A 96 10.19 10.42 -9.39
CA GLY A 96 10.63 11.74 -9.87
C GLY A 96 12.14 11.98 -9.75
N LEU A 97 12.80 11.37 -8.76
CA LEU A 97 14.26 11.41 -8.60
C LEU A 97 14.99 10.49 -9.60
N SER A 98 14.41 9.32 -9.91
CA SER A 98 14.98 8.37 -10.89
C SER A 98 15.11 8.94 -12.31
N GLY A 99 14.38 10.02 -12.64
CA GLY A 99 14.48 10.74 -13.92
C GLY A 99 15.65 11.72 -14.05
N ARG A 100 16.48 11.94 -13.01
CA ARG A 100 17.61 12.88 -13.07
C ARG A 100 18.98 12.23 -13.33
N ASP A 101 19.06 10.90 -13.38
CA ASP A 101 20.34 10.17 -13.53
C ASP A 101 20.60 9.61 -14.94
N ILE A 102 20.07 10.24 -16.00
CA ILE A 102 20.52 9.95 -17.37
C ILE A 102 21.45 11.07 -17.82
N PRO A 103 22.79 10.92 -17.74
CA PRO A 103 23.68 11.84 -18.42
C PRO A 103 23.38 11.74 -19.91
N LYS A 104 22.88 12.84 -20.49
CA LYS A 104 22.75 12.99 -21.94
C LYS A 104 24.14 12.75 -22.54
N ARG A 105 24.34 11.60 -23.20
CA ARG A 105 25.47 11.43 -24.12
C ARG A 105 25.28 12.46 -25.22
N VAL A 106 26.05 13.54 -25.14
CA VAL A 106 26.25 14.48 -26.24
C VAL A 106 27.07 13.74 -27.29
N LYS A 107 26.51 13.62 -28.50
CA LYS A 107 27.19 13.11 -29.70
C LYS A 107 28.22 14.12 -30.18
#